data_AF-A0A7R8ZQ96-F1
#
_entry.id   AF-A0A7R8ZQ96-F1
#
_cell.length_a   1.000
_cell.length_b   1.000
_cell.length_c   1.000
_cell.angle_alpha   90.00
_cell.angle_beta   90.00
_cell.angle_gamma   90.00
#
_symmetry.space_group_name_H-M   'P 1'
#
loop_
_entity.id
_entity.type
_entity.pdbx_description
1 polymer ?
#
loop_
_entity_poly.entity_id
_entity_poly.type
_entity_poly.pdbx_seq_one_letter_code
_entity_poly.pdbx_strand_id
1 'polypeptide(L)'
;MSPIVVCALAFFILAPNNSKANDGCLRTGDDIIATIYSAADQALGRGICTSRDVSDRFNRIERMISEITTSTSNEINRFITTADSQFRMYQKTVADLQDNINTLTADLNQVQTALRENTKWVRYVQLDNGEVVPRVYGTDILQEVDQEYKPTYVAAGNLVRKLNPVIDDGRAYEINRYNNSIASLRGKRVYRYYWSIPDVNRMLWASPQGSSIRSPTFNIFNNGYRMYIRIHPRQPTSSSVSLSVGIAPGENDQILDWPFQLKHYISVLDRSVMRKDINSKLLNPTKVCSYWSWMQPAPGQDNLGCTAMTFSSSRLLSNSYAYVENDVMLVRITVYLDN
;
A
#
# COMPACT_ATOMS: atom_id res chain seq x y z
N MET A 1 -24.93 54.36 19.11
CA MET A 1 -25.11 52.92 18.77
C MET A 1 -26.50 52.74 18.21
N SER A 2 -26.66 52.06 17.08
CA SER A 2 -27.99 51.79 16.52
C SER A 2 -28.82 51.00 17.53
N PRO A 3 -30.12 51.29 17.72
CA PRO A 3 -31.01 50.54 18.61
C PRO A 3 -31.01 49.02 18.30
N ILE A 4 -30.68 48.66 17.06
CA ILE A 4 -30.49 47.28 16.60
C ILE A 4 -29.32 46.58 17.31
N VAL A 5 -28.25 47.30 17.63
CA VAL A 5 -27.05 46.78 18.32
C VAL A 5 -27.32 46.56 19.81
N VAL A 6 -28.18 47.40 20.41
CA VAL A 6 -28.58 47.30 21.82
C VAL A 6 -29.49 46.09 22.05
N CYS A 7 -30.44 45.83 21.14
CA CYS A 7 -31.22 44.59 21.13
C CYS A 7 -30.36 43.33 20.97
N ALA A 8 -29.35 43.38 20.10
CA ALA A 8 -28.47 42.25 19.85
C ALA A 8 -27.64 41.86 21.08
N LEU A 9 -27.13 42.85 21.82
CA LEU A 9 -26.41 42.64 23.07
C LEU A 9 -27.32 42.15 24.19
N ALA A 10 -28.54 42.69 24.32
CA ALA A 10 -29.47 42.26 25.36
C ALA A 10 -29.91 40.79 25.20
N PHE A 11 -30.12 40.31 23.97
CA PHE A 11 -30.48 38.91 23.71
C PHE A 11 -29.35 37.91 24.06
N PHE A 12 -28.09 38.31 23.85
CA PHE A 12 -26.92 37.50 24.23
C PHE A 12 -26.59 37.58 25.72
N ILE A 13 -26.92 38.69 26.39
CA ILE A 13 -26.69 38.89 27.83
C ILE A 13 -27.79 38.25 28.68
N LEU A 14 -29.04 38.20 28.18
CA LEU A 14 -30.18 37.59 28.88
C LEU A 14 -30.32 36.08 28.62
N ALA A 15 -29.65 35.54 27.59
CA ALA A 15 -29.43 34.10 27.50
C ALA A 15 -28.51 33.69 28.66
N PRO A 16 -28.89 32.72 29.51
CA PRO A 16 -28.12 32.39 30.70
C PRO A 16 -26.72 31.88 30.32
N ASN A 17 -25.71 32.71 30.60
CA ASN A 17 -24.30 32.30 30.64
C ASN A 17 -24.09 31.38 31.83
N ASN A 18 -24.40 30.08 31.67
CA ASN A 18 -23.94 29.06 32.60
C ASN A 18 -22.67 28.41 32.04
N SER A 19 -21.55 29.08 32.28
CA SER A 19 -20.20 28.51 32.22
C SER A 19 -20.01 27.51 33.36
N LYS A 20 -20.61 26.32 33.23
CA LYS A 20 -20.23 25.07 33.90
C LYS A 20 -21.06 23.94 33.28
N ALA A 21 -20.58 23.40 32.17
CA ALA A 21 -21.09 22.16 31.59
C ALA A 21 -19.95 21.14 31.56
N ASN A 22 -19.77 20.45 32.69
CA ASN A 22 -19.24 19.10 32.68
C ASN A 22 -20.34 18.18 32.14
N ASP A 23 -19.96 17.29 31.23
CA ASP A 23 -20.57 16.01 30.86
C ASP A 23 -22.08 15.96 30.50
N GLY A 24 -22.34 15.75 29.20
CA GLY A 24 -23.34 14.74 28.80
C GLY A 24 -24.82 15.13 28.70
N CYS A 25 -25.19 16.40 28.51
CA CYS A 25 -26.60 16.76 28.29
C CYS A 25 -26.85 17.23 26.84
N LEU A 26 -27.32 16.30 25.98
CA LEU A 26 -27.98 16.64 24.71
C LEU A 26 -29.30 17.34 25.06
N ARG A 27 -29.33 18.67 24.98
CA ARG A 27 -30.59 19.42 25.07
C ARG A 27 -31.49 19.03 23.90
N THR A 28 -32.74 18.72 24.20
CA THR A 28 -33.72 18.40 23.17
C THR A 28 -34.10 19.67 22.39
N GLY A 29 -34.62 19.51 21.17
CA GLY A 29 -35.06 20.66 20.36
C GLY A 29 -36.10 21.52 21.08
N ASP A 30 -36.96 20.88 21.87
CA ASP A 30 -38.02 21.55 22.63
C ASP A 30 -37.46 22.42 23.77
N ASP A 31 -36.36 22.00 24.43
CA ASP A 31 -35.70 22.78 25.49
C ASP A 31 -35.07 24.06 24.94
N ILE A 32 -34.51 23.98 23.73
CA ILE A 32 -33.91 25.12 23.04
C ILE A 32 -35.00 26.11 22.63
N ILE A 33 -36.11 25.61 22.08
CA ILE A 33 -37.25 26.42 21.67
C ILE A 33 -37.88 27.14 22.87
N ALA A 34 -38.12 26.43 23.98
CA ALA A 34 -38.67 27.01 25.21
C ALA A 34 -37.76 28.11 25.79
N THR A 35 -36.44 27.92 25.75
CA THR A 35 -35.46 28.91 26.22
C THR A 35 -35.48 30.17 25.35
N ILE A 36 -35.61 30.02 24.03
CA ILE A 36 -35.67 31.14 23.07
C ILE A 36 -36.96 31.96 23.29
N TYR A 37 -38.10 31.30 23.47
CA TYR A 37 -39.38 31.99 23.73
C TYR A 37 -39.35 32.77 25.06
N SER A 38 -38.80 32.18 26.12
CA SER A 38 -38.69 32.85 27.42
C SER A 38 -37.79 34.10 27.36
N ALA A 39 -36.68 34.05 26.62
CA ALA A 39 -35.79 35.19 26.42
C ALA A 39 -36.44 36.29 25.56
N ALA A 40 -37.22 35.91 24.54
CA ALA A 40 -37.96 36.85 23.71
C ALA A 40 -39.03 37.61 24.51
N ASP A 41 -39.78 36.90 25.35
CA ASP A 41 -40.83 37.48 26.19
C ASP A 41 -40.26 38.47 27.24
N GLN A 42 -39.13 38.14 27.85
CA GLN A 42 -38.42 39.05 28.76
C GLN A 42 -37.88 40.31 28.06
N ALA A 43 -37.39 40.19 26.82
CA ALA A 43 -36.89 41.32 26.05
C ALA A 43 -38.02 42.27 25.60
N LEU A 44 -39.19 41.71 25.26
CA LEU A 44 -40.40 42.46 24.91
C LEU A 44 -41.00 43.15 26.15
N GLY A 45 -41.15 42.43 27.26
CA GLY A 45 -41.71 42.96 28.52
C GLY A 45 -40.88 44.08 29.15
N ARG A 46 -39.57 44.15 28.85
CA ARG A 46 -38.68 45.24 29.27
C ARG A 46 -38.59 46.40 28.28
N GLY A 47 -39.30 46.34 27.15
CA GLY A 47 -39.27 47.36 26.10
C GLY A 47 -37.92 47.51 25.39
N ILE A 48 -37.05 46.50 25.52
CA ILE A 48 -35.69 46.54 24.98
C ILE A 48 -35.72 46.35 23.46
N CYS A 49 -36.66 45.55 22.97
CA CYS A 49 -36.88 45.29 21.55
C CYS A 49 -38.34 45.49 21.15
N THR A 50 -38.58 45.84 19.89
CA THR A 50 -39.95 45.88 19.35
C THR A 50 -40.39 44.48 18.90
N SER A 51 -41.70 44.25 18.83
CA SER A 51 -42.25 43.01 18.26
C SER A 51 -41.75 42.74 16.83
N ARG A 52 -41.41 43.80 16.08
CA ARG A 52 -40.86 43.69 14.73
C ARG A 52 -39.43 43.17 14.74
N ASP A 53 -38.59 43.68 15.64
CA ASP A 53 -37.19 43.24 15.77
C ASP A 53 -37.09 41.76 16.17
N VAL A 54 -38.00 41.31 17.03
CA VAL A 54 -38.10 39.91 17.45
C VAL A 54 -38.55 39.03 16.28
N SER A 55 -39.60 39.42 15.56
CA SER A 55 -40.09 38.68 14.39
C SER A 55 -39.05 38.57 13.27
N ASP A 56 -38.35 39.65 12.95
CA ASP A 56 -37.27 39.66 11.95
C ASP A 56 -36.09 38.75 12.32
N ARG A 57 -35.88 38.49 13.61
CA ARG A 57 -34.87 37.54 14.10
C ARG A 57 -35.35 36.09 14.01
N PHE A 58 -36.58 35.81 14.41
CA PHE A 58 -37.17 34.48 14.24
C PHE A 58 -37.14 34.05 12.77
N ASN A 59 -37.55 34.93 11.85
CA ASN A 59 -37.50 34.65 10.40
C ASN A 59 -36.08 34.35 9.88
N ARG A 60 -35.03 34.95 10.48
CA ARG A 60 -33.63 34.64 10.13
C ARG A 60 -33.19 33.29 10.68
N ILE A 61 -33.58 32.97 11.91
CA ILE A 61 -33.27 31.67 12.53
C ILE A 61 -33.95 30.55 11.76
N GLU A 62 -35.23 30.71 11.39
CA GLU A 62 -35.96 29.73 10.57
C GLU A 62 -35.27 29.49 9.22
N ARG A 63 -34.79 30.57 8.57
CA ARG A 63 -34.03 30.45 7.32
C ARG A 63 -32.72 29.68 7.53
N MET A 64 -31.97 30.00 8.57
CA MET A 64 -30.72 29.30 8.89
C MET A 64 -30.95 27.82 9.19
N ILE A 65 -32.00 27.48 9.94
CA ILE A 65 -32.36 26.10 10.23
C ILE A 65 -32.71 25.36 8.94
N SER A 66 -33.54 25.97 8.08
CA SER A 66 -33.90 25.39 6.78
C SER A 66 -32.68 25.13 5.88
N GLU A 67 -31.73 26.08 5.84
CA GLU A 67 -30.47 25.93 5.10
C GLU A 67 -29.61 24.78 5.67
N ILE A 68 -29.49 24.68 6.99
CA ILE A 68 -28.74 23.60 7.66
C ILE A 68 -29.42 22.25 7.38
N THR A 69 -30.73 22.14 7.56
CA THR A 69 -31.48 20.89 7.29
C THR A 69 -31.33 20.45 5.84
N THR A 70 -31.40 21.39 4.90
CA THR A 70 -31.21 21.10 3.47
C THR A 70 -29.77 20.64 3.19
N SER A 71 -28.77 21.32 3.75
CA SER A 71 -27.36 20.95 3.59
C SER A 71 -27.07 19.56 4.16
N THR A 72 -27.51 19.28 5.38
CA THR A 72 -27.32 17.97 6.03
C THR A 72 -28.05 16.87 5.27
N SER A 73 -29.27 17.12 4.79
CA SER A 73 -30.01 16.16 3.96
C SER A 73 -29.25 15.83 2.66
N ASN A 74 -28.69 16.84 2.00
CA ASN A 74 -27.88 16.65 0.79
C ASN A 74 -26.60 15.84 1.06
N GLU A 75 -25.92 16.09 2.17
CA GLU A 75 -24.74 15.31 2.58
C GLU A 75 -25.10 13.86 2.88
N ILE A 76 -26.17 13.61 3.63
CA ILE A 76 -26.65 12.26 3.93
C ILE A 76 -27.00 11.51 2.64
N ASN A 77 -27.72 12.15 1.71
CA ASN A 77 -28.06 11.55 0.43
C ASN A 77 -26.81 11.22 -0.41
N ARG A 78 -25.77 12.07 -0.36
CA ARG A 78 -24.49 11.80 -1.01
C ARG A 78 -23.77 10.59 -0.40
N PHE A 79 -23.78 10.47 0.93
CA PHE A 79 -23.24 9.31 1.63
C PHE A 79 -23.98 8.03 1.27
N ILE A 80 -25.32 8.05 1.30
CA ILE A 80 -26.17 6.90 0.91
C ILE A 80 -25.87 6.48 -0.52
N THR A 81 -25.83 7.43 -1.46
CA THR A 81 -25.54 7.13 -2.88
C THR A 81 -24.16 6.50 -3.06
N THR A 82 -23.17 6.98 -2.31
CA THR A 82 -21.81 6.43 -2.34
C THR A 82 -21.79 5.01 -1.77
N ALA A 83 -22.45 4.77 -0.63
CA ALA A 83 -22.55 3.45 -0.02
C ALA A 83 -23.26 2.44 -0.94
N ASP A 84 -24.37 2.84 -1.57
CA ASP A 84 -25.11 2.03 -2.54
C ASP A 84 -24.24 1.65 -3.75
N SER A 85 -23.44 2.60 -4.25
CA SER A 85 -22.52 2.33 -5.36
C SER A 85 -21.45 1.30 -5.00
N GLN A 86 -20.90 1.39 -3.78
CA GLN A 86 -19.93 0.43 -3.26
C GLN A 86 -20.58 -0.95 -3.05
N PHE A 87 -21.79 -0.98 -2.50
CA PHE A 87 -22.52 -2.23 -2.28
C PHE A 87 -22.81 -2.96 -3.60
N ARG A 88 -23.26 -2.25 -4.64
CA ARG A 88 -23.45 -2.84 -5.98
C ARG A 88 -22.15 -3.39 -6.56
N MET A 89 -21.03 -2.70 -6.36
CA MET A 89 -19.72 -3.18 -6.78
C MET A 89 -19.37 -4.50 -6.06
N TYR A 90 -19.55 -4.58 -4.74
CA TYR A 90 -19.32 -5.81 -3.98
C TYR A 90 -20.22 -6.96 -4.43
N GLN A 91 -21.50 -6.71 -4.69
CA GLN A 91 -22.42 -7.74 -5.20
C GLN A 91 -21.96 -8.31 -6.55
N LYS A 92 -21.47 -7.44 -7.45
CA LYS A 92 -20.90 -7.88 -8.73
C LYS A 92 -19.66 -8.76 -8.51
N THR A 93 -18.75 -8.35 -7.63
CA THR A 93 -17.57 -9.17 -7.29
C THR A 93 -17.95 -10.53 -6.73
N VAL A 94 -18.99 -10.62 -5.90
CA VAL A 94 -19.49 -11.90 -5.37
C VAL A 94 -20.04 -12.79 -6.50
N ALA A 95 -20.79 -12.21 -7.44
CA ALA A 95 -21.29 -12.96 -8.60
C ALA A 95 -20.15 -13.49 -9.49
N ASP A 96 -19.14 -12.66 -9.76
CA ASP A 96 -17.97 -13.05 -10.55
C ASP A 96 -17.17 -14.16 -9.83
N LEU A 97 -17.06 -14.10 -8.50
CA LEU A 97 -16.44 -15.15 -7.68
C LEU A 97 -17.21 -16.48 -7.78
N GLN A 98 -18.53 -16.42 -7.75
CA GLN A 98 -19.37 -17.62 -7.84
C GLN A 98 -19.21 -18.31 -9.21
N ASP A 99 -19.11 -17.55 -10.30
CA ASP A 99 -18.89 -18.09 -11.64
C ASP A 99 -17.51 -18.75 -11.77
N ASN A 100 -16.48 -18.12 -11.20
CA ASN A 100 -15.14 -18.71 -11.13
C ASN A 100 -15.14 -20.04 -10.36
N ILE A 101 -15.83 -20.13 -9.22
CA ILE A 101 -15.96 -21.37 -8.43
C ILE A 101 -16.59 -22.49 -9.28
N ASN A 102 -17.63 -22.16 -10.05
CA ASN A 102 -18.29 -23.15 -10.91
C ASN A 102 -17.35 -23.67 -12.00
N THR A 103 -16.57 -22.79 -12.63
CA THR A 103 -15.57 -23.17 -13.65
C THR A 103 -14.46 -24.02 -13.05
N LEU A 104 -13.93 -23.63 -11.88
CA LEU A 104 -12.90 -24.38 -11.17
C LEU A 104 -13.36 -25.79 -10.78
N THR A 105 -14.63 -25.92 -10.38
CA THR A 105 -15.22 -27.22 -10.07
C THR A 105 -15.24 -28.11 -11.31
N ALA A 106 -15.54 -27.54 -12.49
CA ALA A 106 -15.51 -28.29 -13.75
C ALA A 106 -14.08 -28.71 -14.12
N ASP A 107 -13.11 -27.80 -14.04
CA ASP A 107 -11.70 -28.09 -14.36
C ASP A 107 -11.11 -29.17 -13.43
N LEU A 108 -11.41 -29.10 -12.13
CA LEU A 108 -10.97 -30.10 -11.15
C LEU A 108 -11.53 -31.48 -11.48
N ASN A 109 -12.80 -31.57 -11.86
CA ASN A 109 -13.43 -32.82 -12.27
C ASN A 109 -12.76 -33.39 -13.54
N GLN A 110 -12.35 -32.53 -14.47
CA GLN A 110 -11.62 -32.95 -15.67
C GLN A 110 -10.23 -33.52 -15.32
N VAL A 111 -9.48 -32.83 -14.46
CA VAL A 111 -8.15 -33.30 -13.99
C VAL A 111 -8.28 -34.63 -13.24
N GLN A 112 -9.27 -34.77 -12.36
CA GLN A 112 -9.54 -36.02 -11.65
C GLN A 112 -9.86 -37.17 -12.62
N THR A 113 -10.58 -36.88 -13.71
CA THR A 113 -10.89 -37.87 -14.75
C THR A 113 -9.62 -38.30 -15.49
N ALA A 114 -8.78 -37.36 -15.91
CA ALA A 114 -7.50 -37.66 -16.57
C ALA A 114 -6.54 -38.46 -15.67
N LEU A 115 -6.49 -38.14 -14.36
CA LEU A 115 -5.72 -38.92 -13.38
C LEU A 115 -6.21 -40.36 -13.27
N ARG A 116 -7.52 -40.59 -13.23
CA ARG A 116 -8.11 -41.94 -13.19
C ARG A 116 -7.79 -42.75 -14.45
N GLU A 117 -7.81 -42.12 -15.61
CA GLU A 117 -7.44 -42.76 -16.87
C GLU A 117 -5.94 -43.11 -16.91
N ASN A 118 -5.08 -42.23 -16.38
CA ASN A 118 -3.63 -42.44 -16.34
C ASN A 118 -3.17 -43.46 -15.29
N THR A 119 -3.91 -43.67 -14.19
CA THR A 119 -3.62 -44.75 -13.23
C THR A 119 -3.70 -46.16 -13.82
N LYS A 120 -4.23 -46.33 -15.05
CA LYS A 120 -4.20 -47.61 -15.78
C LYS A 120 -2.78 -48.04 -16.25
N TRP A 121 -1.79 -47.13 -16.22
CA TRP A 121 -0.45 -47.39 -16.74
C TRP A 121 0.59 -47.79 -15.68
N VAL A 122 0.22 -47.80 -14.39
CA VAL A 122 1.07 -48.31 -13.32
C VAL A 122 0.78 -49.80 -13.13
N ARG A 123 1.66 -50.66 -13.65
CA ARG A 123 1.63 -52.11 -13.35
C ARG A 123 2.63 -52.44 -12.25
N TYR A 124 2.15 -53.19 -11.26
CA TYR A 124 2.99 -53.81 -10.25
C TYR A 124 3.66 -55.04 -10.87
N VAL A 125 4.99 -55.11 -10.77
CA VAL A 125 5.75 -56.26 -11.25
C VAL A 125 6.39 -56.91 -10.03
N GLN A 126 6.19 -58.22 -9.89
CA GLN A 126 6.84 -59.01 -8.86
C GLN A 126 8.24 -59.38 -9.34
N LEU A 127 9.25 -58.98 -8.58
CA LEU A 127 10.64 -59.32 -8.81
C LEU A 127 10.91 -60.76 -8.37
N ASP A 128 11.99 -61.35 -8.87
CA ASP A 128 12.36 -62.75 -8.59
C ASP A 128 12.63 -63.04 -7.10
N ASN A 129 12.89 -62.00 -6.31
CA ASN A 129 13.02 -62.07 -4.84
C ASN A 129 11.65 -62.06 -4.12
N GLY A 130 10.54 -62.04 -4.85
CA GLY A 130 9.17 -61.98 -4.33
C GLY A 130 8.66 -60.56 -4.03
N GLU A 131 9.49 -59.54 -4.19
CA GLU A 131 9.15 -58.14 -3.89
C GLU A 131 8.32 -57.52 -5.03
N VAL A 132 7.22 -56.85 -4.68
CA VAL A 132 6.34 -56.22 -5.66
C VAL A 132 6.65 -54.73 -5.72
N VAL A 133 7.19 -54.26 -6.83
CA VAL A 133 7.54 -52.85 -7.03
C VAL A 133 6.74 -52.24 -8.20
N PRO A 134 6.34 -50.95 -8.09
CA PRO A 134 5.70 -50.25 -9.20
C PRO A 134 6.72 -50.00 -10.31
N ARG A 135 6.48 -50.54 -11.51
CA ARG A 135 7.36 -50.31 -12.67
C ARG A 135 6.71 -49.28 -13.60
N VAL A 136 7.30 -48.09 -13.64
CA VAL A 136 6.96 -47.06 -14.63
C VAL A 136 7.93 -47.21 -15.80
N TYR A 137 7.43 -47.49 -17.01
CA TYR A 137 8.27 -47.62 -18.20
C TYR A 137 8.62 -46.23 -18.76
N GLY A 138 9.91 -45.92 -18.93
CA GLY A 138 10.42 -44.83 -19.78
C GLY A 138 11.17 -43.71 -19.04
N THR A 139 12.49 -43.64 -19.22
CA THR A 139 13.36 -42.55 -18.76
C THR A 139 13.32 -41.29 -19.65
N ASP A 140 12.71 -41.38 -20.84
CA ASP A 140 12.51 -40.23 -21.74
C ASP A 140 11.35 -39.31 -21.28
N ILE A 141 10.53 -39.80 -20.35
CA ILE A 141 9.34 -39.12 -19.85
C ILE A 141 9.69 -37.94 -18.94
N LEU A 142 10.85 -37.89 -18.25
CA LEU A 142 11.13 -36.73 -17.37
C LEU A 142 11.45 -35.44 -18.15
N GLN A 143 12.00 -35.55 -19.37
CA GLN A 143 12.23 -34.39 -20.24
C GLN A 143 10.96 -34.01 -21.01
N GLU A 144 10.17 -34.98 -21.46
CA GLU A 144 8.85 -34.71 -22.06
C GLU A 144 7.86 -34.20 -21.01
N VAL A 145 7.88 -34.68 -19.76
CA VAL A 145 7.03 -34.17 -18.68
C VAL A 145 7.39 -32.74 -18.30
N ASP A 146 8.67 -32.37 -18.28
CA ASP A 146 9.08 -30.99 -17.99
C ASP A 146 8.80 -30.02 -19.16
N GLN A 147 8.64 -30.50 -20.40
CA GLN A 147 8.23 -29.69 -21.55
C GLN A 147 6.71 -29.66 -21.76
N GLU A 148 6.01 -30.77 -21.55
CA GLU A 148 4.58 -30.95 -21.76
C GLU A 148 3.75 -30.49 -20.55
N TYR A 149 4.29 -30.56 -19.32
CA TYR A 149 3.58 -30.17 -18.10
C TYR A 149 4.02 -28.81 -17.54
N LYS A 150 5.08 -28.17 -18.10
CA LYS A 150 5.40 -26.75 -17.83
C LYS A 150 4.21 -25.82 -18.02
N PRO A 151 3.43 -25.94 -19.13
CA PRO A 151 2.20 -25.18 -19.31
C PRO A 151 1.20 -25.44 -18.20
N THR A 152 1.10 -26.67 -17.70
CA THR A 152 0.16 -27.10 -16.65
C THR A 152 0.55 -26.56 -15.27
N TYR A 153 1.84 -26.55 -14.91
CA TYR A 153 2.30 -25.93 -13.65
C TYR A 153 2.20 -24.41 -13.68
N VAL A 154 2.48 -23.79 -14.84
CA VAL A 154 2.27 -22.35 -15.06
C VAL A 154 0.77 -22.02 -15.06
N ALA A 155 -0.07 -22.87 -15.66
CA ALA A 155 -1.52 -22.74 -15.65
C ALA A 155 -2.08 -22.91 -14.25
N ALA A 156 -1.63 -23.89 -13.46
CA ALA A 156 -1.99 -24.07 -12.06
C ALA A 156 -1.53 -22.88 -11.20
N GLY A 157 -0.33 -22.35 -11.43
CA GLY A 157 0.14 -21.11 -10.78
C GLY A 157 -0.70 -19.89 -11.16
N ASN A 158 -1.12 -19.79 -12.42
CA ASN A 158 -2.05 -18.75 -12.90
C ASN A 158 -3.47 -18.97 -12.39
N LEU A 159 -3.89 -20.22 -12.17
CA LEU A 159 -5.17 -20.60 -11.57
C LEU A 159 -5.17 -20.21 -10.10
N VAL A 160 -4.08 -20.44 -9.35
CA VAL A 160 -3.87 -19.97 -7.98
C VAL A 160 -3.95 -18.44 -7.90
N ARG A 161 -3.46 -17.73 -8.94
CA ARG A 161 -3.62 -16.27 -9.08
C ARG A 161 -5.07 -15.84 -9.34
N LYS A 162 -5.84 -16.63 -10.11
CA LYS A 162 -7.29 -16.42 -10.33
C LYS A 162 -8.13 -16.80 -9.11
N LEU A 163 -7.70 -17.80 -8.33
CA LEU A 163 -8.34 -18.35 -7.14
C LEU A 163 -8.32 -17.40 -5.93
N ASN A 164 -7.58 -16.28 -6.00
CA ASN A 164 -7.35 -15.43 -4.84
C ASN A 164 -7.34 -13.92 -5.14
N PRO A 165 -8.47 -13.31 -5.53
CA PRO A 165 -8.53 -11.87 -5.76
C PRO A 165 -8.51 -11.03 -4.46
N VAL A 166 -8.48 -11.66 -3.28
CA VAL A 166 -8.38 -10.98 -1.97
C VAL A 166 -6.95 -10.99 -1.41
N ILE A 167 -5.98 -11.67 -2.04
CA ILE A 167 -4.59 -11.66 -1.57
C ILE A 167 -3.70 -11.02 -2.63
N ASP A 168 -3.42 -9.74 -2.37
CA ASP A 168 -2.09 -9.17 -2.55
C ASP A 168 -1.69 -8.90 -4.03
N ASP A 169 -1.03 -7.78 -4.33
CA ASP A 169 -0.45 -7.52 -5.68
C ASP A 169 0.76 -8.45 -6.00
N GLY A 170 0.80 -9.62 -5.38
CA GLY A 170 1.95 -10.48 -5.15
C GLY A 170 2.73 -10.13 -3.89
N ARG A 171 2.74 -8.85 -3.44
CA ARG A 171 3.57 -8.34 -2.33
C ARG A 171 2.98 -7.21 -1.46
N ALA A 172 1.96 -6.45 -1.84
CA ALA A 172 1.11 -5.57 -1.01
C ALA A 172 0.91 -5.98 0.46
N TYR A 173 0.69 -7.25 0.87
CA TYR A 173 0.64 -7.60 2.29
C TYR A 173 2.00 -7.37 2.96
N GLU A 174 3.07 -7.84 2.32
CA GLU A 174 4.44 -7.60 2.78
C GLU A 174 4.75 -6.09 2.80
N ILE A 175 4.39 -5.36 1.74
CA ILE A 175 4.64 -3.92 1.60
C ILE A 175 3.84 -3.14 2.66
N ASN A 176 2.53 -3.36 2.78
CA ASN A 176 1.68 -2.67 3.74
C ASN A 176 2.13 -2.91 5.18
N ARG A 177 2.68 -4.09 5.47
CA ARG A 177 3.18 -4.44 6.79
C ARG A 177 4.57 -3.87 7.09
N TYR A 178 5.47 -3.88 6.11
CA TYR A 178 6.90 -3.65 6.35
C TYR A 178 7.49 -2.40 5.70
N ASN A 179 6.74 -1.69 4.85
CA ASN A 179 7.27 -0.50 4.20
C ASN A 179 7.42 0.66 5.18
N ASN A 180 8.60 1.28 5.16
CA ASN A 180 9.01 2.31 6.11
C ASN A 180 8.86 1.88 7.58
N SER A 181 9.11 0.61 7.89
CA SER A 181 8.99 0.13 9.26
C SER A 181 10.17 -0.74 9.70
N ILE A 182 10.30 -0.88 11.02
CA ILE A 182 11.29 -1.73 11.66
C ILE A 182 10.64 -3.09 11.95
N ALA A 183 11.30 -4.17 11.56
CA ALA A 183 10.86 -5.53 11.75
C ALA A 183 11.97 -6.38 12.39
N SER A 184 11.62 -7.56 12.91
CA SER A 184 12.59 -8.57 13.33
C SER A 184 12.84 -9.54 12.18
N LEU A 185 14.09 -9.68 11.75
CA LEU A 185 14.53 -10.68 10.78
C LEU A 185 15.55 -11.58 11.45
N ARG A 186 15.17 -12.84 11.71
CA ARG A 186 16.02 -13.84 12.39
C ARG A 186 16.59 -13.31 13.73
N GLY A 187 15.77 -12.59 14.49
CA GLY A 187 16.15 -12.03 15.80
C GLY A 187 16.97 -10.74 15.75
N LYS A 188 17.22 -10.17 14.56
CA LYS A 188 17.88 -8.87 14.40
C LYS A 188 16.87 -7.81 13.97
N ARG A 189 16.99 -6.59 14.49
CA ARG A 189 16.16 -5.47 14.04
C ARG A 189 16.63 -5.01 12.68
N VAL A 190 15.69 -4.93 11.74
CA VAL A 190 15.94 -4.45 10.40
C VAL A 190 14.92 -3.40 10.01
N TYR A 191 15.37 -2.35 9.35
CA TYR A 191 14.50 -1.41 8.66
C TYR A 191 14.25 -1.85 7.23
N ARG A 192 13.02 -1.69 6.74
CA ARG A 192 12.65 -2.01 5.35
C ARG A 192 11.99 -0.83 4.65
N TYR A 193 12.39 -0.62 3.41
CA TYR A 193 11.75 0.33 2.51
C TYR A 193 11.54 -0.32 1.14
N TYR A 194 10.38 -0.04 0.55
CA TYR A 194 9.95 -0.55 -0.74
C TYR A 194 9.74 0.61 -1.69
N TRP A 195 10.31 0.48 -2.88
CA TRP A 195 10.22 1.43 -3.96
C TRP A 195 9.53 0.79 -5.16
N SER A 196 8.38 1.35 -5.54
CA SER A 196 7.67 1.02 -6.77
C SER A 196 8.17 1.91 -7.90
N ILE A 197 8.64 1.30 -8.97
CA ILE A 197 9.18 1.97 -10.15
C ILE A 197 8.22 1.72 -11.32
N PRO A 198 7.45 2.72 -11.76
CA PRO A 198 6.59 2.60 -12.94
C PRO A 198 7.41 2.76 -14.23
N ASP A 199 6.75 2.55 -15.37
CA ASP A 199 7.26 2.76 -16.72
C ASP A 199 8.60 2.03 -17.00
N VAL A 200 8.72 0.80 -16.49
CA VAL A 200 9.98 0.03 -16.54
C VAL A 200 10.42 -0.22 -17.97
N ASN A 201 9.49 -0.55 -18.88
CA ASN A 201 9.82 -0.76 -20.28
C ASN A 201 10.41 0.50 -20.92
N ARG A 202 9.80 1.66 -20.68
CA ARG A 202 10.35 2.94 -21.15
C ARG A 202 11.72 3.21 -20.54
N MET A 203 11.88 2.95 -19.24
CA MET A 203 13.15 3.10 -18.55
C MET A 203 14.24 2.18 -19.14
N LEU A 204 13.91 0.96 -19.55
CA LEU A 204 14.90 0.01 -20.08
C LEU A 204 15.27 0.32 -21.54
N TRP A 205 14.31 0.75 -22.36
CA TRP A 205 14.48 0.83 -23.82
C TRP A 205 14.63 2.24 -24.38
N ALA A 206 14.10 3.26 -23.69
CA ALA A 206 14.02 4.64 -24.18
C ALA A 206 14.77 5.65 -23.30
N SER A 207 15.47 5.18 -22.27
CA SER A 207 16.26 6.01 -21.37
C SER A 207 17.50 6.60 -22.07
N PRO A 208 17.73 7.92 -22.00
CA PRO A 208 18.97 8.52 -22.48
C PRO A 208 20.20 7.89 -21.80
N GLN A 209 21.33 7.88 -22.51
CA GLN A 209 22.59 7.41 -21.95
C GLN A 209 22.95 8.20 -20.69
N GLY A 210 23.30 7.48 -19.61
CA GLY A 210 23.64 8.09 -18.32
C GLY A 210 22.44 8.55 -17.49
N SER A 211 21.21 8.31 -17.95
CA SER A 211 20.02 8.55 -17.14
C SER A 211 19.98 7.65 -15.91
N SER A 212 19.32 8.14 -14.87
CA SER A 212 19.06 7.40 -13.66
C SER A 212 17.74 7.86 -13.04
N ILE A 213 17.07 6.96 -12.34
CA ILE A 213 15.86 7.29 -11.58
C ILE A 213 16.19 7.09 -10.11
N ARG A 214 15.78 8.05 -9.27
CA ARG A 214 16.03 8.06 -7.83
C ARG A 214 14.73 7.86 -7.08
N SER A 215 14.76 7.05 -6.03
CA SER A 215 13.63 6.94 -5.10
C SER A 215 13.43 8.25 -4.31
N PRO A 216 12.25 8.44 -3.71
CA PRO A 216 12.13 9.34 -2.56
C PRO A 216 13.15 8.99 -1.46
N THR A 217 13.53 9.99 -0.68
CA THR A 217 14.34 9.75 0.52
C THR A 217 13.51 9.11 1.62
N PHE A 218 14.14 8.27 2.43
CA PHE A 218 13.50 7.65 3.60
C PHE A 218 14.44 7.68 4.81
N ASN A 219 13.85 7.80 6.00
CA ASN A 219 14.56 7.76 7.28
C ASN A 219 14.59 6.31 7.79
N ILE A 220 15.77 5.75 8.08
CA ILE A 220 15.87 4.34 8.51
C ILE A 220 15.49 4.09 9.98
N PHE A 221 15.40 5.14 10.78
CA PHE A 221 14.80 5.18 12.11
C PHE A 221 14.46 6.62 12.47
N ASN A 222 13.71 6.84 13.55
CA ASN A 222 13.32 8.19 13.96
C ASN A 222 14.56 9.06 14.23
N ASN A 223 14.61 10.25 13.65
CA ASN A 223 15.78 11.14 13.69
C ASN A 223 17.10 10.50 13.22
N GLY A 224 17.03 9.46 12.39
CA GLY A 224 18.18 8.72 11.89
C GLY A 224 18.67 9.16 10.52
N TYR A 225 19.53 8.33 9.93
CA TYR A 225 20.09 8.55 8.60
C TYR A 225 18.99 8.61 7.52
N ARG A 226 19.14 9.53 6.57
CA ARG A 226 18.35 9.55 5.32
C ARG A 226 19.08 8.81 4.23
N MET A 227 18.36 7.92 3.56
CA MET A 227 18.90 7.13 2.47
C MET A 227 18.03 7.28 1.21
N TYR A 228 18.59 6.89 0.08
CA TYR A 228 17.89 6.76 -1.19
C TYR A 228 18.39 5.54 -1.98
N ILE A 229 17.57 5.08 -2.92
CA ILE A 229 17.94 4.06 -3.92
C ILE A 229 17.95 4.75 -5.29
N ARG A 230 18.89 4.38 -6.15
CA ARG A 230 18.95 4.90 -7.53
C ARG A 230 19.21 3.77 -8.52
N ILE A 231 18.37 3.70 -9.54
CA ILE A 231 18.51 2.78 -10.67
C ILE A 231 19.18 3.48 -11.84
N HIS A 232 20.12 2.78 -12.46
CA HIS A 232 20.79 3.22 -13.68
C HIS A 232 20.56 2.14 -14.74
N PRO A 233 19.62 2.36 -15.69
CA PRO A 233 19.55 1.56 -16.90
C PRO A 233 20.85 1.78 -17.67
N ARG A 234 21.61 0.71 -17.88
CA ARG A 234 22.84 0.76 -18.68
C ARG A 234 22.48 0.58 -20.15
N GLN A 235 23.32 1.14 -21.01
CA GLN A 235 23.15 1.34 -22.46
C GLN A 235 22.35 0.26 -23.22
N PRO A 236 21.72 0.61 -24.37
CA PRO A 236 21.00 -0.32 -25.25
C PRO A 236 21.79 -1.58 -25.64
N THR A 237 23.12 -1.48 -25.69
CA THR A 237 24.05 -2.56 -26.09
C THR A 237 24.44 -3.49 -24.95
N SER A 238 24.40 -3.01 -23.69
CA SER A 238 24.91 -3.76 -22.53
C SER A 238 23.84 -4.49 -21.73
N SER A 239 22.56 -4.28 -22.09
CA SER A 239 21.36 -4.90 -21.51
C SER A 239 21.44 -5.09 -19.99
N SER A 240 22.08 -4.17 -19.27
CA SER A 240 22.32 -4.31 -17.84
C SER A 240 21.68 -3.18 -17.09
N VAL A 241 21.23 -3.47 -15.88
CA VAL A 241 20.59 -2.52 -14.98
C VAL A 241 21.37 -2.59 -13.68
N SER A 242 21.72 -1.42 -13.14
CA SER A 242 22.40 -1.36 -11.85
C SER A 242 21.56 -0.59 -10.84
N LEU A 243 21.56 -1.10 -9.61
CA LEU A 243 20.94 -0.47 -8.46
C LEU A 243 22.05 -0.01 -7.51
N SER A 244 21.92 1.23 -7.06
CA SER A 244 22.82 1.85 -6.09
C SER A 244 22.04 2.37 -4.90
N VAL A 245 22.72 2.47 -3.77
CA VAL A 245 22.19 3.00 -2.52
C VAL A 245 23.09 4.14 -2.07
N GLY A 246 22.51 5.22 -1.58
CA GLY A 246 23.29 6.35 -1.07
C GLY A 246 22.65 7.00 0.14
N ILE A 247 23.41 7.93 0.72
CA ILE A 247 23.02 8.76 1.85
C ILE A 247 22.57 10.12 1.32
N ALA A 248 21.45 10.62 1.83
CA ALA A 248 20.90 11.94 1.55
C ALA A 248 21.02 12.83 2.80
N PRO A 249 21.07 14.17 2.64
CA PRO A 249 21.11 15.09 3.77
C PRO A 249 19.85 15.00 4.64
N GLY A 250 20.06 14.83 5.94
CA GLY A 250 19.05 14.76 7.00
C GLY A 250 19.15 15.89 8.00
N GLU A 251 18.04 16.13 8.71
CA GLU A 251 17.92 17.22 9.69
C GLU A 251 18.81 16.98 10.92
N ASN A 252 19.13 15.72 11.22
CA ASN A 252 19.85 15.30 12.41
C ASN A 252 21.27 14.81 12.10
N ASP A 253 21.82 15.08 10.91
CA ASP A 253 23.12 14.53 10.50
C ASP A 253 24.27 14.90 11.44
N GLN A 254 24.17 16.03 12.15
CA GLN A 254 25.19 16.51 13.09
C GLN A 254 25.34 15.65 14.36
N ILE A 255 24.30 14.89 14.71
CA ILE A 255 24.28 14.04 15.92
C ILE A 255 24.44 12.54 15.61
N LEU A 256 24.61 12.20 14.33
CA LEU A 256 24.78 10.81 13.89
C LEU A 256 26.26 10.48 13.74
N ASP A 257 26.57 9.19 13.88
CA ASP A 257 27.94 8.69 13.67
C ASP A 257 28.29 8.68 12.19
N TRP A 258 29.50 9.14 11.86
CA TRP A 258 30.03 9.10 10.50
C TRP A 258 31.43 8.48 10.47
N PRO A 259 31.80 7.75 9.39
CA PRO A 259 30.95 7.40 8.24
C PRO A 259 29.83 6.42 8.61
N PHE A 260 28.76 6.38 7.81
CA PHE A 260 27.66 5.43 7.95
C PHE A 260 28.18 3.99 7.95
N GLN A 261 27.74 3.16 8.91
CA GLN A 261 28.30 1.81 9.13
C GLN A 261 27.28 0.67 9.01
N LEU A 262 25.98 0.98 8.91
CA LEU A 262 24.94 -0.04 9.00
C LEU A 262 24.92 -0.94 7.76
N LYS A 263 25.01 -2.25 8.00
CA LYS A 263 25.00 -3.26 6.94
C LYS A 263 23.63 -3.29 6.27
N HIS A 264 23.61 -3.42 4.96
CA HIS A 264 22.36 -3.42 4.21
C HIS A 264 22.46 -4.23 2.93
N TYR A 265 21.32 -4.64 2.39
CA TYR A 265 21.23 -5.24 1.07
C TYR A 265 19.96 -4.78 0.38
N ILE A 266 19.94 -4.91 -0.95
CA ILE A 266 18.78 -4.60 -1.76
C ILE A 266 18.30 -5.83 -2.50
N SER A 267 17.02 -5.84 -2.84
CA SER A 267 16.34 -6.92 -3.53
C SER A 267 15.47 -6.35 -4.66
N VAL A 268 15.49 -6.97 -5.83
CA VAL A 268 14.40 -6.84 -6.80
C VAL A 268 13.40 -7.95 -6.50
N LEU A 269 12.16 -7.57 -6.23
CA LEU A 269 11.14 -8.50 -5.75
C LEU A 269 10.49 -9.25 -6.90
N ASP A 270 10.39 -10.57 -6.74
CA ASP A 270 9.60 -11.41 -7.62
C ASP A 270 8.15 -11.47 -7.13
N ARG A 271 7.18 -11.07 -7.95
CA ARG A 271 5.75 -11.16 -7.63
C ARG A 271 5.13 -12.51 -7.99
N SER A 272 5.92 -13.46 -8.49
CA SER A 272 5.44 -14.82 -8.73
C SER A 272 5.19 -15.55 -7.40
N VAL A 273 4.40 -16.63 -7.47
CA VAL A 273 4.09 -17.50 -6.31
C VAL A 273 5.37 -18.05 -5.66
N MET A 274 6.42 -18.32 -6.45
CA MET A 274 7.68 -18.88 -5.97
C MET A 274 8.58 -17.86 -5.25
N ARG A 275 8.28 -16.55 -5.39
CA ARG A 275 8.93 -15.44 -4.67
C ARG A 275 10.46 -15.50 -4.68
N LYS A 276 11.07 -15.67 -5.85
CA LYS A 276 12.52 -15.76 -5.99
C LYS A 276 13.18 -14.40 -6.20
N ASP A 277 13.29 -13.61 -5.12
CA ASP A 277 13.92 -12.29 -5.16
C ASP A 277 15.36 -12.32 -5.72
N ILE A 278 15.73 -11.32 -6.51
CA ILE A 278 17.13 -11.07 -6.87
C ILE A 278 17.75 -10.24 -5.75
N ASN A 279 18.65 -10.83 -4.97
CA ASN A 279 19.30 -10.15 -3.84
C ASN A 279 20.71 -9.69 -4.19
N SER A 280 21.10 -8.50 -3.69
CA SER A 280 22.51 -8.12 -3.66
C SER A 280 23.28 -8.92 -2.62
N LYS A 281 24.61 -8.80 -2.65
CA LYS A 281 25.42 -9.15 -1.47
C LYS A 281 25.05 -8.21 -0.30
N LEU A 282 25.33 -8.67 0.92
CA LEU A 282 25.28 -7.81 2.10
C LEU A 282 26.41 -6.79 2.00
N LEU A 283 26.05 -5.53 1.87
CA LEU A 283 26.98 -4.41 1.85
C LEU A 283 27.38 -4.07 3.27
N ASN A 284 28.68 -3.99 3.50
CA ASN A 284 29.25 -3.44 4.71
C ASN A 284 29.93 -2.12 4.34
N PRO A 285 29.36 -0.96 4.68
CA PRO A 285 29.91 0.36 4.34
C PRO A 285 31.38 0.55 4.71
N THR A 286 31.86 -0.11 5.77
CA THR A 286 33.27 -0.05 6.18
C THR A 286 34.24 -0.77 5.25
N LYS A 287 33.73 -1.58 4.31
CA LYS A 287 34.52 -2.44 3.41
C LYS A 287 34.25 -2.23 1.93
N VAL A 288 33.14 -1.59 1.56
CA VAL A 288 32.69 -1.48 0.16
C VAL A 288 32.46 -0.03 -0.23
N CYS A 289 32.66 0.25 -1.51
CA CYS A 289 32.54 1.58 -2.10
C CYS A 289 33.52 2.61 -1.49
N SER A 290 33.47 3.83 -2.02
CA SER A 290 34.37 4.88 -1.59
C SER A 290 33.96 5.43 -0.22
N TYR A 291 34.93 5.91 0.57
CA TYR A 291 34.67 6.62 1.82
C TYR A 291 33.67 7.76 1.64
N TRP A 292 33.77 8.49 0.53
CA TRP A 292 32.88 9.59 0.15
C TRP A 292 31.41 9.18 -0.07
N SER A 293 31.12 7.89 -0.29
CA SER A 293 29.73 7.41 -0.39
C SER A 293 29.03 7.37 0.96
N TRP A 294 29.79 7.25 2.05
CA TRP A 294 29.28 6.95 3.39
C TRP A 294 29.58 8.05 4.40
N MET A 295 30.28 9.12 4.03
CA MET A 295 30.53 10.25 4.92
C MET A 295 29.26 11.08 5.19
N GLN A 296 29.34 12.05 6.09
CA GLN A 296 28.26 13.01 6.29
C GLN A 296 27.97 13.77 4.98
N PRO A 297 26.72 13.79 4.49
CA PRO A 297 26.37 14.51 3.28
C PRO A 297 26.47 16.02 3.48
N ALA A 298 26.85 16.73 2.41
CA ALA A 298 26.83 18.18 2.42
C ALA A 298 25.38 18.71 2.37
N PRO A 299 25.10 19.89 2.93
CA PRO A 299 23.76 20.48 2.89
C PRO A 299 23.21 20.55 1.46
N GLY A 300 22.03 19.94 1.24
CA GLY A 300 21.35 19.94 -0.05
C GLY A 300 21.95 19.01 -1.12
N GLN A 301 22.97 18.22 -0.79
CA GLN A 301 23.65 17.34 -1.76
C GLN A 301 23.71 15.89 -1.28
N ASP A 302 23.17 14.98 -2.08
CA ASP A 302 23.32 13.53 -1.90
C ASP A 302 24.80 13.12 -2.03
N ASN A 303 25.22 12.12 -1.24
CA ASN A 303 26.49 11.45 -1.47
C ASN A 303 26.50 10.67 -2.79
N LEU A 304 27.70 10.24 -3.23
CA LEU A 304 27.80 9.29 -4.34
C LEU A 304 27.24 7.92 -3.94
N GLY A 305 26.28 7.42 -4.72
CA GLY A 305 25.67 6.11 -4.48
C GLY A 305 26.68 4.96 -4.62
N CYS A 306 26.61 4.00 -3.71
CA CYS A 306 27.33 2.74 -3.79
C CYS A 306 26.55 1.73 -4.64
N THR A 307 27.15 1.23 -5.72
CA THR A 307 26.53 0.20 -6.58
C THR A 307 26.40 -1.11 -5.79
N ALA A 308 25.15 -1.51 -5.56
CA ALA A 308 24.81 -2.64 -4.72
C ALA A 308 24.60 -3.93 -5.54
N MET A 309 24.01 -3.82 -6.72
CA MET A 309 23.93 -4.93 -7.67
C MET A 309 23.86 -4.45 -9.12
N THR A 310 24.29 -5.31 -10.04
CA THR A 310 24.09 -5.18 -11.49
C THR A 310 23.57 -6.49 -12.02
N PHE A 311 22.53 -6.47 -12.85
CA PHE A 311 21.93 -7.65 -13.45
C PHE A 311 21.47 -7.36 -14.88
N SER A 312 21.26 -8.40 -15.68
CA SER A 312 20.76 -8.27 -17.05
C SER A 312 19.28 -7.88 -17.08
N SER A 313 18.88 -6.98 -17.98
CA SER A 313 17.48 -6.67 -18.28
C SER A 313 16.74 -7.90 -18.79
N SER A 314 17.42 -8.82 -19.49
CA SER A 314 16.81 -10.11 -19.90
C SER A 314 16.40 -10.98 -18.71
N ARG A 315 17.05 -10.81 -17.55
CA ARG A 315 16.66 -11.51 -16.32
C ARG A 315 15.39 -10.91 -15.71
N LEU A 316 15.20 -9.59 -15.82
CA LEU A 316 13.96 -8.93 -15.38
C LEU A 316 12.78 -9.31 -16.27
N LEU A 317 13.02 -9.40 -17.58
CA LEU A 317 12.01 -9.66 -18.61
C LEU A 317 11.81 -11.16 -18.89
N SER A 318 12.39 -12.04 -18.06
CA SER A 318 12.23 -13.48 -18.22
C SER A 318 10.82 -13.92 -17.86
N ASN A 319 10.20 -14.73 -18.73
CA ASN A 319 8.87 -15.33 -18.47
C ASN A 319 8.83 -16.29 -17.27
N SER A 320 9.98 -16.62 -16.67
CA SER A 320 10.05 -17.54 -15.52
C SER A 320 9.75 -16.87 -14.18
N TYR A 321 9.73 -15.54 -14.10
CA TYR A 321 9.54 -14.77 -12.87
C TYR A 321 8.74 -13.50 -13.16
N ALA A 322 8.09 -12.93 -12.13
CA ALA A 322 7.30 -11.71 -12.27
C ALA A 322 8.01 -10.53 -11.58
N TYR A 323 9.23 -10.21 -12.02
CA TYR A 323 9.95 -9.02 -11.53
C TYR A 323 9.35 -7.72 -12.07
N VAL A 324 8.76 -7.78 -13.27
CA VAL A 324 8.02 -6.68 -13.90
C VAL A 324 6.62 -7.18 -14.23
N GLU A 325 5.61 -6.50 -13.71
CA GLU A 325 4.19 -6.79 -13.95
C GLU A 325 3.42 -5.47 -13.97
N ASN A 326 2.52 -5.31 -14.94
CA ASN A 326 1.85 -4.04 -15.24
C ASN A 326 2.82 -2.86 -15.41
N ASP A 327 3.96 -3.11 -16.05
CA ASP A 327 5.05 -2.14 -16.28
C ASP A 327 5.66 -1.53 -15.01
N VAL A 328 5.49 -2.21 -13.87
CA VAL A 328 6.02 -1.79 -12.57
C VAL A 328 7.08 -2.79 -12.10
N MET A 329 8.15 -2.28 -11.46
CA MET A 329 9.15 -3.08 -10.76
C MET A 329 9.17 -2.69 -9.28
N LEU A 330 9.30 -3.68 -8.40
CA LEU A 330 9.39 -3.47 -6.96
C LEU A 330 10.83 -3.73 -6.48
N VAL A 331 11.40 -2.74 -5.80
CA VAL A 331 12.72 -2.82 -5.18
C VAL A 331 12.57 -2.68 -3.68
N ARG A 332 13.25 -3.52 -2.90
CA ARG A 332 13.31 -3.45 -1.44
C ARG A 332 14.73 -3.18 -0.99
N ILE A 333 14.91 -2.33 0.01
CA ILE A 333 16.14 -2.27 0.81
C ILE A 333 15.86 -2.83 2.21
N THR A 334 16.84 -3.52 2.77
CA THR A 334 16.83 -3.98 4.16
C THR A 334 18.13 -3.53 4.83
N VAL A 335 18.00 -2.75 5.90
CA VAL A 335 19.12 -2.20 6.67
C VAL A 335 19.10 -2.82 8.06
N TYR A 336 20.21 -3.40 8.50
CA TYR A 336 20.35 -3.96 9.84
C TYR A 336 20.65 -2.83 10.82
N LEU A 337 19.80 -2.68 11.84
CA LEU A 337 19.92 -1.61 12.85
C LEU A 337 20.79 -2.02 14.05
N ASP A 338 21.07 -3.32 14.18
CA ASP A 338 21.96 -3.87 15.18
C ASP A 338 23.21 -4.43 14.47
N ASN A 339 24.40 -4.06 14.94
CA ASN A 339 25.67 -4.42 14.31
C ASN A 339 26.05 -5.91 14.41
#